data_AF-A0A3N0G6J1-F1
#
_entry.id   AF-A0A3N0G6J1-F1
#
_cell.length_a   1.000
_cell.length_b   1.000
_cell.length_c   1.000
_cell.angle_alpha   90.00
_cell.angle_beta   90.00
_cell.angle_gamma   90.00
#
_symmetry.space_group_name_H-M   'P 1'
#
loop_
_entity.id
_entity.type
_entity.pdbx_description
1 polymer ?
#
loop_
_entity_poly.entity_id
_entity_poly.type
_entity_poly.pdbx_seq_one_letter_code
_entity_poly.pdbx_strand_id
1 'polypeptide(L)'
;MKTINATSSFSDVKNAAEALNLDISVSSADMFELWSGDRYQGGFSQLAQLINELNIRIETVNLKKESESRKTDELKNRLTGATPAAVLQNGKVIGMCNTVERNGGYIDVAGGFSSDATPVNVVSLKISRSQKNMGKAKTMESYMPKLYEDRIIYV
;
A
#
# COMPACT_ATOMS: atom_id res chain seq x y z
N MET A 1 2.18 7.63 11.85
CA MET A 1 3.20 7.82 12.91
C MET A 1 3.23 9.29 13.27
N LYS A 2 3.61 9.64 14.51
CA LYS A 2 3.69 11.04 14.96
C LYS A 2 5.01 11.66 14.52
N THR A 3 5.01 12.94 14.20
CA THR A 3 6.22 13.74 13.97
C THR A 3 7.05 13.84 15.25
N ILE A 4 8.37 13.86 15.10
CA ILE A 4 9.35 14.01 16.17
C ILE A 4 9.50 15.50 16.47
N ASN A 5 9.50 15.86 17.75
CA ASN A 5 9.70 17.25 18.18
C ASN A 5 11.18 17.63 18.05
N ALA A 6 11.48 18.88 17.68
CA ALA A 6 12.85 19.40 17.62
C ALA A 6 13.59 19.35 18.97
N THR A 7 12.85 19.24 20.09
CA THR A 7 13.42 19.11 21.43
C THR A 7 13.53 17.66 21.92
N SER A 8 13.27 16.66 21.06
CA SER A 8 13.35 15.24 21.42
C SER A 8 14.78 14.80 21.71
N SER A 9 14.94 13.86 22.65
CA SER A 9 16.24 13.26 22.96
C SER A 9 16.76 12.40 21.80
N PHE A 10 18.06 12.12 21.73
CA PHE A 10 18.60 11.17 20.76
C PHE A 10 17.96 9.79 20.91
N SER A 11 17.64 9.36 22.14
CA SER A 11 16.98 8.06 22.39
C SER A 11 15.60 8.00 21.74
N ASP A 12 14.81 9.08 21.81
CA ASP A 12 13.50 9.16 21.15
C ASP A 12 13.63 9.15 19.63
N VAL A 13 14.63 9.85 19.11
CA VAL A 13 14.96 9.90 17.68
C VAL A 13 15.38 8.52 17.17
N LYS A 14 16.17 7.79 17.95
CA LYS A 14 16.58 6.41 17.66
C LYS A 14 15.39 5.46 17.62
N ASN A 15 14.52 5.50 18.63
CA ASN A 15 13.30 4.69 18.66
C ASN A 15 12.38 4.98 17.46
N ALA A 16 12.26 6.24 17.06
CA ALA A 16 11.48 6.63 15.90
C ALA A 16 12.09 6.13 14.58
N ALA A 17 13.41 6.10 14.46
CA ALA A 17 14.11 5.54 13.30
C ALA A 17 13.99 4.01 13.23
N GLU A 18 14.09 3.31 14.36
CA GLU A 18 13.86 1.86 14.44
C GLU A 18 12.43 1.51 14.03
N ALA A 19 11.44 2.33 14.39
CA ALA A 19 10.05 2.18 13.93
C ALA A 19 9.89 2.37 12.40
N LEU A 20 10.88 2.95 11.73
CA LEU A 20 10.97 3.06 10.27
C LEU A 20 11.91 1.99 9.66
N ASN A 21 12.38 1.02 10.45
CA ASN A 21 13.41 0.04 10.09
C ASN A 21 14.73 0.69 9.61
N LEU A 22 15.10 1.80 10.24
CA LEU A 22 16.37 2.48 10.00
C LEU A 22 17.30 2.25 11.18
N ASP A 23 18.55 1.91 10.89
CA ASP A 23 19.60 1.89 11.89
C ASP A 23 20.34 3.23 11.86
N ILE A 24 20.51 3.84 13.02
CA ILE A 24 21.30 5.06 13.19
C ILE A 24 22.62 4.66 13.83
N SER A 25 23.65 4.56 13.00
CA SER A 25 25.02 4.36 13.47
C SER A 25 25.63 5.73 13.80
N VAL A 26 25.99 5.96 15.07
CA VAL A 26 26.68 7.19 15.50
C VAL A 26 28.09 6.83 15.96
N SER A 27 29.10 7.56 15.48
CA SER A 27 30.46 7.45 16.00
C SER A 27 30.59 8.12 17.36
N SER A 28 31.19 7.42 18.32
CA SER A 28 31.29 7.82 19.73
C SER A 28 32.09 9.10 20.02
N ALA A 29 32.74 9.70 19.02
CA ALA A 29 33.61 10.86 19.20
C ALA A 29 32.86 12.20 19.37
N ASP A 30 31.60 12.31 18.95
CA ASP A 30 30.82 13.56 18.93
C ASP A 30 29.53 13.51 19.77
N MET A 31 29.41 12.55 20.69
CA MET A 31 28.19 12.37 21.48
C MET A 31 28.33 12.92 22.89
N PHE A 32 27.85 14.13 23.12
CA PHE A 32 27.38 14.54 24.44
C PHE A 32 26.04 15.23 24.27
N GLU A 33 25.04 14.89 25.09
CA GLU A 33 23.79 15.65 25.10
C GLU A 33 23.85 16.68 26.23
N LEU A 34 23.72 17.96 25.88
CA LEU A 34 23.54 19.04 26.83
C LEU A 34 22.05 19.15 27.16
N TRP A 35 21.72 19.13 28.45
CA TRP A 35 20.36 19.24 28.95
C TRP A 35 20.25 20.39 29.96
N SER A 36 19.12 21.10 29.94
CA SER A 36 18.73 22.07 30.97
C SER A 36 17.33 21.73 31.45
N GLY A 37 17.25 21.01 32.57
CA GLY A 37 16.01 20.34 32.98
C GLY A 37 15.60 19.31 31.93
N ASP A 38 14.33 19.27 31.57
CA ASP A 38 13.78 18.35 30.55
C ASP A 38 13.94 18.86 29.11
N ARG A 39 14.74 19.92 28.89
CA ARG A 39 14.94 20.53 27.58
C ARG A 39 16.32 20.26 27.05
N TYR A 40 16.40 19.64 25.87
CA TYR A 40 17.63 19.49 25.11
C TYR A 40 18.22 20.86 24.75
N GLN A 41 19.52 21.03 24.98
CA GLN A 41 20.29 22.26 24.76
C GLN A 41 21.40 22.12 23.70
N GLY A 42 21.70 20.90 23.21
CA GLY A 42 22.69 20.70 22.15
C GLY A 42 23.70 19.59 22.43
N GLY A 43 24.87 19.65 21.78
CA GLY A 43 25.97 18.70 21.95
C GLY A 43 25.96 17.52 20.96
N PHE A 44 24.86 17.31 20.23
CA PHE A 44 24.83 16.50 19.01
C PHE A 44 24.41 17.40 17.85
N SER A 45 25.39 18.02 17.20
CA SER A 45 25.19 19.09 16.19
C SER A 45 24.34 18.65 14.99
N GLN A 46 24.29 17.34 14.72
CA GLN A 46 23.52 16.75 13.61
C GLN A 46 22.11 16.31 14.02
N LEU A 47 21.74 16.38 15.30
CA LEU A 47 20.43 15.89 15.79
C LEU A 47 19.26 16.59 15.09
N ALA A 48 19.35 17.91 14.94
CA ALA A 48 18.31 18.70 14.28
C ALA A 48 18.13 18.30 12.81
N GLN A 49 19.23 17.98 12.12
CA GLN A 49 19.18 17.51 10.72
C GLN A 49 18.57 16.11 10.64
N LEU A 50 18.97 15.20 11.53
CA LEU A 50 18.43 13.85 11.62
C LEU A 50 16.92 13.85 11.95
N ILE A 51 16.48 14.70 12.89
CA ILE A 51 15.06 14.89 13.20
C ILE A 51 14.29 15.36 11.96
N ASN A 52 14.84 16.31 11.19
CA ASN A 52 14.21 16.80 9.97
C ASN A 52 14.08 15.69 8.91
N GLU A 53 15.15 14.93 8.67
CA GLU A 53 15.13 13.80 7.72
C GLU A 53 14.12 12.73 8.12
N LEU A 54 14.07 12.36 9.40
CA LEU A 54 13.11 11.38 9.90
C LEU A 54 11.68 11.90 9.78
N ASN A 55 11.43 13.18 10.06
CA ASN A 55 10.12 13.78 9.87
C ASN A 55 9.66 13.74 8.40
N ILE A 56 10.54 14.04 7.44
CA ILE A 56 10.24 13.92 6.00
C ILE A 56 9.88 12.47 5.65
N ARG A 57 10.60 11.49 6.21
CA ARG A 57 10.30 10.06 5.98
C ARG A 57 8.96 9.66 6.61
N ILE A 58 8.67 10.10 7.83
CA ILE A 58 7.39 9.87 8.52
C ILE A 58 6.23 10.44 7.68
N GLU A 59 6.38 11.67 7.19
CA GLU A 59 5.41 12.31 6.32
C GLU A 59 5.21 11.49 5.04
N THR A 60 6.30 11.08 4.38
CA THR A 60 6.23 10.23 3.18
C THR A 60 5.48 8.91 3.43
N VAL A 61 5.75 8.25 4.56
CA VAL A 61 5.05 7.02 4.96
C VAL A 61 3.58 7.28 5.24
N ASN A 62 3.25 8.37 5.93
CA ASN A 62 1.87 8.74 6.21
C ASN A 62 1.11 9.07 4.91
N LEU A 63 1.71 9.84 3.99
CA LEU A 63 1.13 10.15 2.68
C LEU A 63 0.90 8.88 1.84
N LYS A 64 1.83 7.92 1.86
CA LYS A 64 1.64 6.62 1.20
C LYS A 64 0.47 5.85 1.81
N LYS A 65 0.39 5.75 3.14
CA LYS A 65 -0.73 5.08 3.83
C LYS A 65 -2.07 5.74 3.54
N GLU A 66 -2.12 7.07 3.53
CA GLU A 66 -3.32 7.81 3.15
C GLU A 66 -3.72 7.54 1.69
N SER A 67 -2.75 7.55 0.77
CA SER A 67 -2.98 7.22 -0.64
C SER A 67 -3.55 5.81 -0.81
N GLU A 68 -2.96 4.82 -0.15
CA GLU A 68 -3.43 3.42 -0.17
C GLU A 68 -4.83 3.27 0.43
N SER A 69 -5.11 3.97 1.54
CA SER A 69 -6.45 4.00 2.15
C SER A 69 -7.47 4.60 1.18
N ARG A 70 -7.15 5.75 0.56
CA ARG A 70 -8.03 6.38 -0.44
C ARG A 70 -8.29 5.47 -1.62
N LYS A 71 -7.26 4.81 -2.18
CA LYS A 71 -7.41 3.83 -3.26
C LYS A 71 -8.29 2.66 -2.84
N THR A 72 -8.17 2.20 -1.60
CA THR A 72 -8.97 1.10 -1.06
C THR A 72 -10.44 1.51 -0.92
N ASP A 73 -10.72 2.68 -0.38
CA ASP A 73 -12.08 3.18 -0.21
C ASP A 73 -12.73 3.49 -1.57
N GLU A 74 -11.96 4.03 -2.50
CA GLU A 74 -12.40 4.23 -3.87
C GLU A 74 -12.72 2.90 -4.58
N LEU A 75 -11.86 1.90 -4.43
CA LEU A 75 -12.10 0.57 -4.98
C LEU A 75 -13.39 -0.04 -4.42
N LYS A 76 -13.61 0.04 -3.10
CA LYS A 76 -14.85 -0.40 -2.46
C LYS A 76 -16.06 0.33 -3.05
N ASN A 77 -15.98 1.65 -3.17
CA ASN A 77 -17.05 2.46 -3.74
C ASN A 77 -17.38 2.04 -5.18
N ARG A 78 -16.36 1.86 -6.03
CA ARG A 78 -16.54 1.43 -7.43
C ARG A 78 -17.07 0.00 -7.56
N LEU A 79 -16.80 -0.85 -6.57
CA LEU A 79 -17.32 -2.22 -6.48
C LEU A 79 -18.62 -2.33 -5.67
N THR A 80 -19.26 -1.21 -5.33
CA THR A 80 -20.57 -1.23 -4.67
C THR A 80 -21.58 -1.94 -5.56
N GLY A 81 -22.20 -3.00 -5.04
CA GLY A 81 -23.12 -3.85 -5.81
C GLY A 81 -22.42 -4.83 -6.78
N ALA A 82 -21.11 -5.03 -6.66
CA ALA A 82 -20.41 -6.08 -7.38
C ALA A 82 -20.99 -7.45 -7.03
N THR A 83 -21.23 -8.26 -8.06
CA THR A 83 -21.74 -9.62 -7.92
C THR A 83 -20.69 -10.62 -8.41
N PRO A 84 -20.71 -11.85 -7.88
CA PRO A 84 -19.83 -12.91 -8.34
C PRO A 84 -20.02 -13.20 -9.83
N ALA A 85 -18.93 -13.34 -10.57
CA ALA A 85 -18.91 -13.73 -11.96
C ALA A 85 -17.77 -14.72 -12.24
N ALA A 86 -18.05 -15.73 -13.08
CA ALA A 86 -17.06 -16.68 -13.54
C ALA A 86 -16.17 -16.04 -14.60
N VAL A 87 -14.86 -16.11 -14.44
CA VAL A 87 -13.86 -15.64 -15.41
C VAL A 87 -13.64 -16.73 -16.45
N LEU A 88 -13.72 -16.36 -17.72
CA LEU A 88 -13.63 -17.26 -18.86
C LEU A 88 -12.39 -16.96 -19.70
N GLN A 89 -11.66 -18.02 -20.05
CA GLN A 89 -10.63 -17.97 -21.08
C GLN A 89 -10.94 -19.04 -22.12
N ASN A 90 -11.04 -18.63 -23.38
CA ASN A 90 -11.39 -19.53 -24.50
C ASN A 90 -12.66 -20.36 -24.23
N GLY A 91 -13.66 -19.74 -23.59
CA GLY A 91 -14.94 -20.38 -23.23
C GLY A 91 -14.91 -21.34 -22.04
N LYS A 92 -13.74 -21.56 -21.41
CA LYS A 92 -13.58 -22.37 -20.19
C LYS A 92 -13.53 -21.47 -18.96
N VAL A 93 -14.16 -21.91 -17.88
CA VAL A 93 -14.08 -21.24 -16.57
C VAL A 93 -12.67 -21.47 -16.01
N ILE A 94 -12.01 -20.40 -15.60
CA ILE A 94 -10.66 -20.43 -15.02
C ILE A 94 -10.59 -19.80 -13.63
N GLY A 95 -11.68 -19.22 -13.14
CA GLY A 95 -11.74 -18.63 -11.80
C GLY A 95 -13.01 -17.84 -11.57
N MET A 96 -13.03 -17.12 -10.46
CA MET A 96 -14.15 -16.28 -10.04
C MET A 96 -13.66 -14.87 -9.73
N CYS A 97 -14.50 -13.86 -9.94
CA CYS A 97 -14.24 -12.49 -9.52
C CYS A 97 -15.53 -11.86 -8.99
N ASN A 98 -15.40 -10.78 -8.22
CA ASN A 98 -16.52 -9.89 -7.92
C ASN A 98 -16.41 -8.65 -8.80
N THR A 99 -17.46 -8.38 -9.59
CA THR A 99 -17.47 -7.24 -10.50
C THR A 99 -18.88 -6.70 -10.71
N VAL A 100 -18.97 -5.42 -11.02
CA VAL A 100 -20.25 -4.74 -11.32
C VAL A 100 -20.75 -5.14 -12.70
N GLU A 101 -22.07 -5.18 -12.91
CA GLU A 101 -22.64 -5.58 -14.20
C GLU A 101 -22.34 -4.61 -15.35
N ARG A 102 -21.96 -3.36 -15.03
CA ARG A 102 -21.69 -2.30 -16.02
C ARG A 102 -20.44 -2.54 -16.87
N ASN A 103 -19.54 -3.43 -16.46
CA ASN A 103 -18.31 -3.74 -17.18
C ASN A 103 -18.55 -4.77 -18.30
N GLY A 104 -19.26 -4.39 -19.36
CA GLY A 104 -19.18 -4.94 -20.74
C GLY A 104 -19.18 -6.46 -20.99
N GLY A 105 -19.35 -7.31 -19.98
CA GLY A 105 -19.06 -8.73 -20.05
C GLY A 105 -17.57 -9.10 -19.99
N TYR A 106 -16.66 -8.17 -19.63
CA TYR A 106 -15.21 -8.41 -19.55
C TYR A 106 -14.57 -7.75 -18.32
N ILE A 107 -13.43 -8.28 -17.91
CA ILE A 107 -12.55 -7.71 -16.89
C ILE A 107 -11.11 -7.72 -17.39
N ASP A 108 -10.29 -6.80 -16.90
CA ASP A 108 -8.85 -6.81 -17.18
C ASP A 108 -8.12 -7.55 -16.06
N VAL A 109 -7.35 -8.58 -16.43
CA VAL A 109 -6.59 -9.42 -15.52
C VAL A 109 -5.10 -9.23 -15.80
N ALA A 110 -4.31 -8.91 -14.78
CA ALA A 110 -2.87 -8.83 -14.86
C ALA A 110 -2.22 -10.15 -14.45
N GLY A 111 -1.13 -10.54 -15.12
CA GLY A 111 -0.31 -11.69 -14.71
C GLY A 111 0.53 -11.41 -13.46
N GLY A 112 0.62 -10.14 -13.05
CA GLY A 112 1.34 -9.71 -11.85
C GLY A 112 1.48 -8.19 -11.78
N PHE A 113 2.26 -7.72 -10.81
CA PHE A 113 2.63 -6.32 -10.66
C PHE A 113 4.15 -6.20 -10.57
N SER A 114 4.73 -5.20 -11.22
CA SER A 114 6.14 -4.85 -11.06
C SER A 114 6.38 -4.16 -9.71
N SER A 115 7.65 -3.91 -9.37
CA SER A 115 8.06 -3.31 -8.09
C SER A 115 7.51 -1.90 -7.85
N ASP A 116 7.14 -1.20 -8.92
CA ASP A 116 6.47 0.11 -8.91
C ASP A 116 4.94 0.01 -8.87
N ALA A 117 4.39 -1.19 -8.69
CA ALA A 117 2.96 -1.50 -8.70
C ALA A 117 2.26 -1.22 -10.05
N THR A 118 2.99 -1.28 -11.17
CA THR A 118 2.41 -1.27 -12.52
C THR A 118 1.95 -2.70 -12.90
N PRO A 119 0.72 -2.89 -13.41
CA PRO A 119 0.24 -4.20 -13.82
C PRO A 119 0.98 -4.66 -15.08
N VAL A 120 1.40 -5.92 -15.10
CA VAL A 120 2.12 -6.53 -16.24
C VAL A 120 1.30 -7.64 -16.87
N ASN A 121 1.47 -7.85 -18.18
CA ASN A 121 0.76 -8.86 -18.96
C ASN A 121 -0.77 -8.79 -18.81
N VAL A 122 -1.33 -7.58 -18.94
CA VAL A 122 -2.77 -7.35 -18.81
C VAL A 122 -3.51 -7.95 -20.00
N VAL A 123 -4.49 -8.81 -19.71
CA VAL A 123 -5.38 -9.43 -20.70
C VAL A 123 -6.84 -9.17 -20.33
N SER A 124 -7.68 -8.90 -21.34
CA SER A 124 -9.11 -8.77 -21.13
C SER A 124 -9.78 -10.14 -21.22
N LEU A 125 -10.46 -10.56 -20.16
CA LEU A 125 -11.11 -11.86 -20.04
C LEU A 125 -12.61 -11.70 -19.90
N LYS A 126 -13.34 -12.58 -20.58
CA LYS A 126 -14.80 -12.57 -20.56
C LYS A 126 -15.29 -13.05 -19.21
N ILE A 127 -16.38 -12.48 -18.72
CA ILE A 127 -17.07 -12.94 -17.52
C ILE A 127 -18.44 -13.55 -17.83
N SER A 128 -18.91 -14.43 -16.97
CA SER A 128 -20.22 -15.07 -17.08
C SER A 128 -20.88 -15.21 -15.71
N ARG A 129 -22.15 -14.80 -15.63
CA ARG A 129 -23.00 -15.02 -14.44
C ARG A 129 -23.98 -16.19 -14.58
N SER A 130 -23.84 -17.00 -15.64
CA SER A 130 -24.69 -18.19 -15.82
C SER A 130 -24.48 -19.19 -14.68
N GLN A 131 -25.57 -19.78 -14.17
CA GLN A 131 -25.53 -20.74 -13.06
C GLN A 131 -24.56 -21.91 -13.29
N LYS A 132 -24.52 -22.41 -14.54
CA LYS A 132 -23.59 -23.48 -14.94
C LYS A 132 -22.11 -23.09 -14.77
N ASN A 133 -21.72 -21.89 -15.21
CA ASN A 133 -20.34 -21.44 -15.10
C ASN A 133 -20.00 -21.03 -13.66
N MET A 134 -20.94 -20.42 -12.95
CA MET A 134 -20.78 -20.09 -11.53
C MET A 134 -20.57 -21.35 -10.67
N GLY A 135 -21.27 -22.44 -10.95
CA GLY A 135 -21.06 -23.72 -10.28
C GLY A 135 -19.63 -24.25 -10.40
N LYS A 136 -18.99 -24.05 -11.56
CA LYS A 136 -17.58 -24.42 -11.79
C LYS A 136 -16.59 -23.45 -11.16
N ALA A 137 -16.90 -22.15 -11.18
CA ALA A 137 -16.02 -21.11 -10.66
C ALA A 137 -15.84 -21.18 -9.14
N LYS A 138 -16.86 -21.66 -8.41
CA LYS A 138 -16.83 -21.78 -6.94
C LYS A 138 -15.70 -22.64 -6.39
N THR A 139 -15.16 -23.57 -7.17
CA THR A 139 -14.06 -24.47 -6.77
C THR A 139 -12.71 -24.03 -7.31
N MET A 140 -12.63 -22.85 -7.93
CA MET A 140 -11.43 -22.30 -8.57
C MET A 140 -10.90 -21.09 -7.80
N GLU A 141 -9.71 -20.63 -8.20
CA GLU A 141 -9.09 -19.43 -7.65
C GLU A 141 -9.95 -18.17 -7.88
N SER A 142 -9.86 -17.25 -6.92
CA SER A 142 -10.60 -16.00 -6.95
C SER A 142 -9.66 -14.86 -7.32
N TYR A 143 -9.96 -14.20 -8.43
CA TYR A 143 -9.29 -13.00 -8.88
C TYR A 143 -9.67 -11.81 -7.99
N MET A 144 -8.66 -11.14 -7.44
CA MET A 144 -8.81 -10.03 -6.52
C MET A 144 -8.70 -8.69 -7.27
N PRO A 145 -9.68 -7.80 -7.13
CA PRO A 145 -9.63 -6.50 -7.77
C PRO A 145 -8.62 -5.59 -7.07
N LYS A 146 -7.95 -4.75 -7.86
CA LYS A 146 -7.05 -3.68 -7.44
C LYS A 146 -7.31 -2.44 -8.28
N LEU A 147 -7.12 -1.27 -7.68
CA LEU A 147 -7.25 0.01 -8.38
C LEU A 147 -5.88 0.46 -8.90
N TYR A 148 -5.78 0.68 -10.21
CA TYR A 148 -4.59 1.20 -10.89
C TYR A 148 -5.00 2.26 -11.92
N GLU A 149 -4.45 3.47 -11.81
CA GLU A 149 -4.76 4.60 -12.71
C GLU A 149 -6.25 4.71 -13.06
N ASP A 150 -7.10 4.78 -12.03
CA ASP A 150 -8.56 4.88 -12.15
C ASP A 150 -9.27 3.71 -12.85
N ARG A 151 -8.60 2.56 -13.03
CA ARG A 151 -9.15 1.33 -13.58
C ARG A 151 -9.08 0.20 -12.57
N ILE A 152 -10.06 -0.71 -12.63
CA ILE A 152 -10.06 -1.93 -11.82
C ILE A 152 -9.35 -3.02 -12.62
N ILE A 153 -8.23 -3.50 -12.08
CA ILE A 153 -7.47 -4.62 -12.61
C ILE A 153 -7.57 -5.78 -11.63
N TYR A 154 -7.72 -6.99 -12.15
CA TYR A 154 -7.85 -8.21 -11.37
C TYR A 154 -6.53 -8.98 -11.39
N VAL A 155 -6.19 -9.66 -10.30
CA VAL A 155 -4.98 -10.51 -10.17
C VAL A 155 -5.29 -11.77 -9.39
#